data_AF-A0A6B3EC29-F1
#
_entry.id   AF-A0A6B3EC29-F1
#
_cell.length_a   1.000
_cell.length_b   1.000
_cell.length_c   1.000
_cell.angle_alpha   90.00
_cell.angle_beta   90.00
_cell.angle_gamma   90.00
#
_symmetry.space_group_name_H-M   'P 1'
#
loop_
_entity.id
_entity.type
_entity.pdbx_description
1 polymer ?
#
loop_
_entity_poly.entity_id
_entity_poly.type
_entity_poly.pdbx_seq_one_letter_code
_entity_poly.pdbx_strand_id
1 'polypeptide(L)' 'ALAAGLDAERAPASAAVLPFVEHTFGVWAVRGGLRALAEAVHARCVERRVEFVFGSEVTRIAEKDGRAADVGLA' A
#
# COMPACT_ATOMS: atom_id res chain seq x y z
N ALA A 1 15.96 3.03 -7.61
CA ALA A 1 16.57 3.66 -6.40
C ALA A 1 16.11 5.11 -6.22
N LEU A 2 16.55 6.07 -7.06
CA LEU A 2 16.14 7.48 -6.96
C LEU A 2 14.62 7.69 -7.07
N ALA A 3 13.94 6.98 -7.98
CA ALA A 3 12.48 7.03 -8.12
C ALA A 3 11.72 6.52 -6.88
N ALA A 4 12.38 5.72 -6.03
CA ALA A 4 11.84 5.24 -4.76
C ALA A 4 12.24 6.14 -3.57
N GLY A 5 12.81 7.32 -3.82
CA GLY A 5 13.28 8.25 -2.79
C GLY A 5 14.51 7.76 -2.01
N LEU A 6 15.21 6.74 -2.53
CA LEU A 6 16.39 6.18 -1.88
C LEU A 6 17.64 6.95 -2.29
N ASP A 7 18.45 7.33 -1.29
CA ASP A 7 19.82 7.77 -1.49
C ASP A 7 20.68 6.58 -1.90
N ALA A 8 21.29 6.66 -3.09
CA ALA A 8 22.07 5.57 -3.66
C ALA A 8 23.32 5.20 -2.84
N GLU A 9 23.93 6.17 -2.14
CA GLU A 9 25.14 5.92 -1.34
C GLU A 9 24.82 5.29 0.01
N ARG A 10 23.60 5.50 0.50
CA ARG A 10 23.18 5.11 1.86
C ARG A 10 22.18 3.96 1.90
N ALA A 11 21.54 3.66 0.78
CA ALA A 11 20.58 2.56 0.71
C ALA A 11 21.26 1.21 0.98
N PRO A 12 20.59 0.29 1.71
CA PRO A 12 21.13 -1.04 1.92
C PRO A 12 21.19 -1.80 0.59
N ALA A 13 22.12 -2.75 0.48
CA ALA A 13 22.30 -3.55 -0.74
C ALA A 13 21.01 -4.29 -1.18
N SER A 14 20.13 -4.64 -0.23
CA SER A 14 18.82 -5.24 -0.53
C SER A 14 17.91 -4.36 -1.38
N ALA A 15 18.11 -3.03 -1.39
CA ALA A 15 17.36 -2.13 -2.26
C ALA A 15 17.63 -2.35 -3.76
N ALA A 16 18.70 -3.08 -4.12
CA ALA A 16 18.95 -3.52 -5.49
C ALA A 16 17.86 -4.46 -6.04
N VAL A 17 16.97 -4.98 -5.18
CA VAL A 17 15.78 -5.71 -5.65
C VAL A 17 14.90 -4.84 -6.55
N LEU A 18 14.77 -3.53 -6.28
CA LEU A 18 13.91 -2.63 -7.05
C LEU A 18 14.31 -2.57 -8.55
N PRO A 19 15.56 -2.21 -8.91
CA PRO A 19 15.96 -2.24 -10.31
C PRO A 19 15.97 -3.66 -10.90
N PHE A 20 16.19 -4.70 -10.09
CA PHE A 20 16.05 -6.08 -10.56
C PHE A 20 14.61 -6.39 -11.00
N VAL A 21 13.59 -6.14 -10.16
CA VAL A 21 12.20 -6.42 -10.57
C VAL A 21 11.78 -5.57 -11.77
N GLU A 22 12.14 -4.29 -11.80
CA GLU A 22 11.82 -3.39 -12.92
C GLU A 22 12.46 -3.85 -14.24
N HIS A 23 13.73 -4.26 -14.21
CA HIS A 23 14.44 -4.70 -15.41
C HIS A 23 14.02 -6.10 -15.87
N THR A 24 13.83 -7.04 -14.93
CA THR A 24 13.53 -8.45 -15.24
C THR A 24 12.07 -8.66 -15.63
N PHE A 25 11.13 -7.94 -15.01
CA PHE A 25 9.70 -8.15 -15.26
C PHE A 25 9.03 -6.98 -15.97
N GLY A 26 9.60 -5.77 -15.90
CA GLY A 26 9.08 -4.59 -16.55
C GLY A 26 8.37 -3.63 -15.60
N VAL A 27 7.90 -2.52 -16.18
CA VAL A 27 7.12 -1.49 -15.50
C VAL A 27 5.84 -1.27 -16.28
N TRP A 28 4.70 -1.26 -15.58
CA TRP A 28 3.39 -1.11 -16.18
C TRP A 28 2.72 0.18 -15.72
N ALA A 29 2.17 0.91 -16.68
CA ALA A 29 1.29 2.04 -16.42
C ALA A 29 -0.17 1.60 -16.55
N VAL A 30 -1.01 1.98 -15.58
CA VAL A 30 -2.45 1.75 -15.64
C VAL A 30 -3.09 2.82 -16.52
N ARG A 31 -3.94 2.41 -17.47
CA ARG A 31 -4.76 3.36 -18.23
C ARG A 31 -5.68 4.12 -17.26
N GLY A 32 -5.62 5.45 -17.27
CA GLY A 32 -6.31 6.29 -16.27
C GLY A 32 -5.52 6.49 -14.96
N GLY A 33 -4.30 5.96 -14.89
CA GLY A 33 -3.38 6.14 -13.75
C GLY A 33 -3.74 5.31 -12.51
N LEU A 34 -3.01 5.56 -11.42
CA LEU A 34 -3.19 4.83 -10.16
C LEU A 34 -4.59 5.03 -9.54
N ARG A 35 -5.26 6.17 -9.81
CA ARG A 35 -6.64 6.40 -9.36
C ARG A 35 -7.60 5.34 -9.93
N ALA A 36 -7.49 5.04 -11.22
CA ALA A 36 -8.32 4.03 -11.86
C ALA A 36 -8.10 2.63 -11.26
N LEU A 37 -6.86 2.30 -10.87
CA LEU A 37 -6.58 1.06 -10.14
C LEU A 37 -7.24 1.05 -8.76
N ALA A 38 -7.14 2.15 -8.00
CA ALA A 38 -7.77 2.27 -6.69
C ALA A 38 -9.30 2.14 -6.77
N GLU A 39 -9.92 2.75 -7.79
CA GLU A 39 -11.35 2.63 -8.05
C GLU A 39 -11.76 1.20 -8.38
N ALA A 40 -11.00 0.50 -9.23
CA ALA A 40 -11.26 -0.90 -9.57
C ALA A 40 -11.16 -1.83 -8.34
N VAL A 41 -10.17 -1.61 -7.47
CA VAL A 41 -10.02 -2.35 -6.21
C VAL A 41 -11.19 -2.06 -5.26
N HIS A 42 -11.55 -0.78 -5.09
CA HIS A 42 -12.68 -0.37 -4.26
C HIS A 42 -13.98 -1.02 -4.74
N ALA A 43 -14.28 -0.93 -6.04
CA ALA A 43 -15.46 -1.55 -6.64
C ALA A 43 -15.50 -3.07 -6.36
N ARG A 44 -14.37 -3.76 -6.53
CA ARG A 44 -14.28 -5.20 -6.27
C ARG A 44 -14.49 -5.56 -4.79
N CYS A 45 -14.02 -4.73 -3.87
CA CYS A 45 -14.27 -4.89 -2.44
C CYS A 45 -15.76 -4.70 -2.11
N VAL A 46 -16.41 -3.68 -2.66
CA VAL A 46 -17.85 -3.45 -2.47
C VAL A 46 -18.69 -4.60 -3.02
N GLU A 47 -18.35 -5.14 -4.20
CA GLU A 47 -18.99 -6.36 -4.75
C GLU A 47 -18.88 -7.56 -3.79
N ARG A 48 -17.82 -7.60 -2.98
CA ARG A 48 -17.58 -8.61 -1.96
C ARG A 48 -18.13 -8.24 -0.58
N ARG A 49 -18.96 -7.19 -0.51
CA ARG A 49 -19.62 -6.67 0.71
C ARG A 49 -18.64 -6.16 1.76
N VAL A 50 -17.47 -5.67 1.33
CA VAL A 50 -16.56 -4.93 2.22
C VAL A 50 -17.15 -3.54 2.45
N GLU A 51 -17.22 -3.13 3.71
CA GLU A 51 -17.61 -1.79 4.12
C GLU A 51 -16.38 -0.87 4.17
N PHE A 52 -16.53 0.36 3.66
CA PHE A 52 -15.53 1.42 3.78
C PHE A 52 -16.10 2.57 4.60
N VAL A 53 -15.43 2.90 5.70
CA VAL A 53 -15.78 4.05 6.54
C VAL A 53 -14.72 5.14 6.33
N PHE A 54 -15.12 6.22 5.66
CA PHE A 54 -14.25 7.34 5.34
C PHE A 54 -14.37 8.46 6.37
N GLY A 55 -13.33 9.28 6.51
CA GLY A 55 -13.28 10.33 7.54
C GLY A 55 -13.13 9.78 8.96
N SER A 56 -12.79 8.51 9.10
CA SER A 56 -12.60 7.82 10.38
C SER A 56 -11.12 7.70 10.69
N GLU A 57 -10.55 8.74 11.31
CA GLU A 57 -9.17 8.71 11.76
C GLU A 57 -8.98 7.67 12.87
N VAL A 58 -8.09 6.69 12.64
CA VAL A 58 -7.72 5.70 13.65
C VAL A 58 -6.72 6.33 14.60
N THR A 59 -7.08 6.43 15.87
CA THR A 59 -6.27 7.06 16.93
C THR A 59 -5.60 6.04 17.84
N ARG A 60 -6.09 4.80 17.88
CA ARG A 60 -5.54 3.74 18.72
C ARG A 60 -5.76 2.36 18.09
N ILE A 61 -4.83 1.45 18.34
CA ILE A 61 -5.02 0.00 18.13
C ILE A 61 -5.14 -0.65 19.50
N ALA A 62 -6.21 -1.41 19.74
CA ALA A 62 -6.37 -2.18 20.97
C ALA A 62 -5.75 -3.56 20.81
N GLU A 63 -4.94 -3.97 21.79
CA GLU A 63 -4.35 -5.30 21.86
C GLU A 63 -5.00 -6.11 22.97
N LYS A 64 -5.18 -7.41 22.73
CA LYS A 64 -5.54 -8.41 23.73
C LYS A 64 -4.66 -9.65 23.53
N ASP A 65 -4.00 -10.08 24.60
CA ASP A 65 -3.19 -11.30 24.61
C ASP A 65 -2.12 -11.37 23.49
N GLY A 66 -1.43 -10.26 23.20
CA GLY A 66 -0.41 -10.21 22.15
C GLY A 66 -0.95 -10.05 20.73
N ARG A 67 -2.25 -9.76 20.56
CA ARG A 67 -2.91 -9.65 19.25
C ARG A 67 -3.76 -8.40 19.13
N ALA A 68 -3.74 -7.78 17.95
CA ALA A 68 -4.68 -6.70 17.62
C ALA A 68 -6.11 -7.23 17.68
N ALA A 69 -6.97 -6.52 18.41
CA ALA A 69 -8.35 -6.92 18.67
C ALA A 69 -9.37 -5.85 18.26
N ASP A 70 -8.98 -4.57 18.20
CA ASP A 70 -9.88 -3.47 17.83
C ASP A 70 -9.11 -2.21 17.38
N VAL A 71 -9.83 -1.23 16.84
CA VAL A 71 -9.33 0.12 16.52
C VAL A 71 -10.21 1.20 17.16
N GLY A 72 -9.58 2.18 17.80
CA GLY A 72 -10.24 3.39 18.28
C GLY A 72 -10.25 4.47 17.21
N LEU A 73 -11.37 5.17 17.06
CA LEU A 73 -11.53 6.30 16.15
C LEU A 73 -11.61 7.63 16.93
N ALA A 74 -11.31 8.75 16.28
CA ALA A 74 -11.48 10.11 16.83
C ALA A 74 -12.95 10.50 17.01
#